data_AF-A0A7J2SIB8-F1
#
_entry.id   AF-A0A7J2SIB8-F1
#
_cell.length_a   1.000
_cell.length_b   1.000
_cell.length_c   1.000
_cell.angle_alpha   90.00
_cell.angle_beta   90.00
_cell.angle_gamma   90.00
#
_symmetry.space_group_name_H-M   'P 1'
#
loop_
_entity.id
_entity.type
_entity.pdbx_description
1 polymer ?
#
loop_
_entity_poly.entity_id
_entity_poly.type
_entity_poly.pdbx_seq_one_letter_code
_entity_poly.pdbx_strand_id
1 'polypeptide(L)'
;MKKLILIIIIVFILLPVNRSREISTISKNIPDKKDLAGFIFSFQKRIDELKFFQNANIMQEIVMETGRMEYAFNESVPLEDALKSFYVAKGIEYEEGEINNFINKCNFSYELKNAIALLLFSYTDILKSYKFEEKIENIVYFFGVVRKTAGILKEYGIEESIEDKYGEIIFGGTENNKFEECYSFLIDFGGDDLYKKRNNSFILDIGGNDKYERQASFYGDNIVFDLSGNDTYNDFPSSENGINILFDLKGNDFYKGRVVTSYENGMSILFDIEGNDFYFGENYTQCYTNGGISILSDFKGDDIYNASSYSQACSEGGIAFMIDFYGNDAFFAKDFSQSFSTGFAKKSIAVLLNFEGDDYYNGGDFSQGYGEKLGFAVLFDFLGRDVYNAKQFSQASSMLGIAALIDSDGNNEFISSLFSNGYKMLGSSFFLNNFDFEDSYEIIEILDYLNTNLREILP
;
A
#
# COMPACT_ATOMS: atom_id res chain seq x y z
N MET A 1 -2.71 -21.89 4.00
CA MET A 1 -1.41 -22.20 4.65
C MET A 1 -0.24 -21.65 3.84
N LYS A 2 0.34 -22.37 2.86
CA LYS A 2 1.53 -21.94 2.08
C LYS A 2 1.33 -20.74 1.12
N LYS A 3 0.12 -20.18 1.02
CA LYS A 3 -0.18 -19.01 0.15
C LYS A 3 -0.29 -17.67 0.90
N LEU A 4 -0.35 -17.68 2.23
CA LEU A 4 -0.71 -16.48 3.01
C LEU A 4 0.46 -15.91 3.81
N ILE A 5 1.25 -16.80 4.42
CA ILE A 5 2.67 -16.48 4.71
C ILE A 5 3.38 -16.11 3.40
N LEU A 6 2.98 -16.68 2.27
CA LEU A 6 3.47 -16.22 0.97
C LEU A 6 2.95 -14.82 0.64
N ILE A 7 1.77 -14.37 1.07
CA ILE A 7 1.30 -12.99 0.84
C ILE A 7 2.08 -11.99 1.70
N ILE A 8 2.30 -12.27 2.99
CA ILE A 8 3.17 -11.41 3.83
C ILE A 8 4.59 -11.42 3.27
N ILE A 9 5.15 -12.58 2.94
CA ILE A 9 6.47 -12.67 2.31
C ILE A 9 6.44 -12.05 0.88
N ILE A 10 5.31 -11.99 0.17
CA ILE A 10 5.15 -11.30 -1.14
C ILE A 10 5.12 -9.79 -0.96
N VAL A 11 4.52 -9.25 0.11
CA VAL A 11 4.70 -7.83 0.48
C VAL A 11 6.21 -7.53 0.67
N PHE A 12 6.99 -8.45 1.24
CA PHE A 12 8.46 -8.37 1.28
C PHE A 12 9.21 -8.87 0.00
N ILE A 13 8.54 -9.42 -1.01
CA ILE A 13 9.12 -10.00 -2.26
C ILE A 13 8.68 -9.25 -3.54
N LEU A 14 7.81 -8.25 -3.45
CA LEU A 14 7.41 -7.42 -4.61
C LEU A 14 8.55 -6.49 -5.11
N LEU A 15 9.68 -6.44 -4.40
CA LEU A 15 10.97 -6.05 -5.00
C LEU A 15 11.56 -7.21 -5.79
N PRO A 16 12.04 -7.01 -7.04
CA PRO A 16 12.13 -8.07 -8.06
C PRO A 16 13.13 -9.20 -7.72
N VAL A 17 12.67 -10.23 -7.01
CA VAL A 17 13.42 -11.49 -6.82
C VAL A 17 13.23 -12.39 -8.04
N ASN A 18 13.99 -12.07 -9.08
CA ASN A 18 14.06 -12.84 -10.30
C ASN A 18 14.81 -14.18 -10.07
N ARG A 19 14.14 -15.20 -9.49
CA ARG A 19 14.35 -16.65 -9.76
C ARG A 19 13.50 -17.58 -8.88
N SER A 20 13.02 -18.64 -9.53
CA SER A 20 12.50 -19.85 -8.89
C SER A 20 13.55 -20.56 -8.03
N ARG A 21 13.23 -20.74 -6.75
CA ARG A 21 13.71 -21.87 -5.94
C ARG A 21 12.51 -22.46 -5.20
N GLU A 22 12.44 -23.79 -5.14
CA GLU A 22 11.33 -24.47 -4.47
C GLU A 22 11.31 -24.11 -2.98
N ILE A 23 10.18 -23.56 -2.51
CA ILE A 23 9.93 -23.27 -1.09
C ILE A 23 9.50 -24.58 -0.37
N SER A 24 10.44 -25.54 -0.38
CA SER A 24 10.32 -26.87 0.20
C SER A 24 11.25 -27.09 1.41
N THR A 25 12.29 -26.27 1.56
CA THR A 25 13.26 -26.33 2.67
C THR A 25 13.59 -24.95 3.25
N ILE A 26 12.60 -24.28 3.85
CA ILE A 26 12.89 -23.34 4.94
C ILE A 26 13.27 -24.19 6.15
N SER A 27 14.39 -23.87 6.80
CA SER A 27 14.84 -24.60 7.99
C SER A 27 13.86 -24.41 9.15
N LYS A 28 13.86 -25.29 10.14
CA LYS A 28 13.04 -25.10 11.36
C LYS A 28 13.56 -23.98 12.27
N ASN A 29 14.72 -23.42 12.00
CA ASN A 29 15.34 -22.38 12.80
C ASN A 29 14.85 -21.02 12.29
N ILE A 30 14.48 -20.15 13.24
CA ILE A 30 14.23 -18.73 13.01
C ILE A 30 15.57 -18.12 12.52
N PRO A 31 15.58 -17.14 11.58
CA PRO A 31 16.80 -16.39 11.26
C PRO A 31 17.36 -15.70 12.51
N ASP A 32 18.69 -15.61 12.63
CA ASP A 32 19.31 -14.88 13.73
C ASP A 32 19.18 -13.35 13.52
N LYS A 33 19.53 -12.56 14.55
CA LYS A 33 19.47 -11.09 14.47
C LYS A 33 20.35 -10.50 13.36
N LYS A 34 21.45 -11.14 13.00
CA LYS A 34 22.37 -10.70 11.93
C LYS A 34 21.85 -11.09 10.54
N ASP A 35 21.14 -12.20 10.42
CA ASP A 35 20.43 -12.58 9.19
C ASP A 35 19.34 -11.54 8.88
N LEU A 36 18.56 -11.11 9.89
CA LEU A 36 17.50 -10.11 9.72
C LEU A 36 18.07 -8.70 9.48
N ALA A 37 19.06 -8.25 10.26
CA ALA A 37 19.76 -6.99 9.99
C ALA A 37 20.46 -6.99 8.62
N GLY A 38 21.09 -8.11 8.23
CA GLY A 38 21.70 -8.28 6.93
C GLY A 38 20.69 -8.28 5.78
N PHE A 39 19.48 -8.82 5.99
CA PHE A 39 18.36 -8.68 5.07
C PHE A 39 17.98 -7.20 4.92
N ILE A 40 17.76 -6.50 6.03
CA ILE A 40 17.38 -5.08 6.07
C ILE A 40 18.41 -4.21 5.35
N PHE A 41 19.70 -4.28 5.67
CA PHE A 41 20.73 -3.53 4.93
C PHE A 41 20.78 -3.90 3.43
N SER A 42 20.49 -5.16 3.08
CA SER A 42 20.40 -5.57 1.66
C SER A 42 19.14 -5.08 0.97
N PHE A 43 18.08 -4.78 1.72
CA PHE A 43 16.78 -4.32 1.24
C PHE A 43 16.81 -2.79 1.04
N GLN A 44 17.37 -2.03 1.98
CA GLN A 44 17.65 -0.59 1.85
C GLN A 44 18.41 -0.32 0.55
N LYS A 45 19.53 -1.05 0.36
CA LYS A 45 20.32 -0.99 -0.86
C LYS A 45 19.54 -1.39 -2.12
N ARG A 46 18.61 -2.34 -2.03
CA ARG A 46 17.75 -2.69 -3.18
C ARG A 46 16.78 -1.57 -3.51
N ILE A 47 16.32 -0.78 -2.53
CA ILE A 47 15.47 0.39 -2.73
C ILE A 47 16.32 1.56 -3.27
N ASP A 48 17.55 1.77 -2.80
CA ASP A 48 18.49 2.73 -3.42
C ASP A 48 18.79 2.38 -4.90
N GLU A 49 18.94 1.08 -5.18
CA GLU A 49 19.17 0.56 -6.54
C GLU A 49 17.85 0.24 -7.28
N LEU A 50 16.66 0.51 -6.68
CA LEU A 50 15.37 0.26 -7.32
C LEU A 50 15.20 1.28 -8.44
N LYS A 51 15.45 0.79 -9.64
CA LYS A 51 14.76 1.35 -10.80
C LYS A 51 13.31 0.91 -10.67
N PHE A 52 12.46 1.80 -10.14
CA PHE A 52 11.02 1.68 -10.28
C PHE A 52 10.70 1.41 -11.75
N PHE A 53 11.23 2.28 -12.63
CA PHE A 53 11.25 2.10 -14.07
C PHE A 53 12.00 0.83 -14.51
N GLN A 54 11.31 -0.03 -15.25
CA GLN A 54 11.89 -1.25 -15.83
C GLN A 54 12.06 -1.09 -17.34
N ASN A 55 13.27 -1.35 -17.86
CA ASN A 55 13.49 -1.41 -19.30
C ASN A 55 12.80 -2.65 -19.87
N ALA A 56 11.82 -2.46 -20.75
CA ALA A 56 11.10 -3.52 -21.45
C ALA A 56 10.95 -3.23 -22.94
N ASN A 57 10.78 -4.28 -23.74
CA ASN A 57 10.34 -4.13 -25.13
C ASN A 57 8.81 -4.12 -25.16
N ILE A 58 8.22 -2.92 -25.18
CA ILE A 58 6.77 -2.73 -25.09
C ILE A 58 5.99 -3.55 -26.12
N MET A 59 6.51 -3.72 -27.35
CA MET A 59 5.84 -4.55 -28.36
C MET A 59 5.83 -6.04 -28.00
N GLN A 60 6.89 -6.55 -27.35
CA GLN A 60 6.89 -7.92 -26.83
C GLN A 60 5.91 -8.08 -25.67
N GLU A 61 5.83 -7.10 -24.78
CA GLU A 61 4.88 -7.07 -23.68
C GLU A 61 3.42 -7.04 -24.19
N ILE A 62 3.08 -6.20 -25.19
CA ILE A 62 1.75 -6.18 -25.82
C ILE A 62 1.40 -7.54 -26.46
N VAL A 63 2.36 -8.19 -27.12
CA VAL A 63 2.15 -9.52 -27.72
C VAL A 63 1.95 -10.59 -26.65
N MET A 64 2.66 -10.51 -25.52
CA MET A 64 2.47 -11.40 -24.38
C MET A 64 1.11 -11.19 -23.69
N GLU A 65 0.71 -9.93 -23.52
CA GLU A 65 -0.56 -9.52 -22.91
C GLU A 65 -1.77 -10.00 -23.72
N THR A 66 -1.76 -9.68 -25.01
CA THR A 66 -2.93 -9.87 -25.88
C THR A 66 -2.95 -11.22 -26.60
N GLY A 67 -1.81 -11.93 -26.63
CA GLY A 67 -1.59 -13.12 -27.46
C GLY A 67 -1.56 -12.85 -28.97
N ARG A 68 -1.65 -11.59 -29.42
CA ARG A 68 -1.80 -11.24 -30.84
C ARG A 68 -0.45 -11.00 -31.51
N MET A 69 0.02 -11.98 -32.28
CA MET A 69 1.29 -11.93 -33.00
C MET A 69 1.38 -10.85 -34.08
N GLU A 70 0.25 -10.39 -34.63
CA GLU A 70 0.17 -9.34 -35.67
C GLU A 70 0.83 -8.00 -35.25
N TYR A 71 0.76 -7.65 -33.95
CA TYR A 71 1.44 -6.48 -33.41
C TYR A 71 2.97 -6.56 -33.56
N ALA A 72 3.57 -7.77 -33.53
CA ALA A 72 5.02 -7.94 -33.71
C ALA A 72 5.51 -7.61 -35.13
N PHE A 73 4.60 -7.53 -36.11
CA PHE A 73 4.90 -7.30 -37.52
C PHE A 73 4.46 -5.91 -38.02
N ASN A 74 3.97 -5.04 -37.13
CA ASN A 74 3.41 -3.72 -37.43
C ASN A 74 2.24 -3.75 -38.42
N GLU A 75 1.44 -4.82 -38.41
CA GLU A 75 0.28 -4.99 -39.31
C GLU A 75 -1.00 -4.31 -38.78
N SER A 76 -1.00 -3.88 -37.51
CA SER A 76 -2.13 -3.24 -36.82
C SER A 76 -1.66 -2.14 -35.84
N VAL A 77 -2.60 -1.33 -35.33
CA VAL A 77 -2.35 -0.20 -34.42
C VAL A 77 -2.81 -0.57 -32.99
N PRO A 78 -1.91 -0.94 -32.06
CA PRO A 78 -2.31 -1.47 -30.75
C PRO A 78 -3.21 -0.55 -29.93
N LEU A 79 -2.99 0.78 -30.01
CA LEU A 79 -3.78 1.76 -29.26
C LEU A 79 -5.26 1.79 -29.67
N GLU A 80 -5.57 1.61 -30.95
CA GLU A 80 -6.96 1.60 -31.42
C GLU A 80 -7.71 0.39 -30.83
N ASP A 81 -7.09 -0.79 -30.88
CA ASP A 81 -7.66 -2.01 -30.33
C ASP A 81 -7.69 -2.02 -28.79
N ALA A 82 -6.76 -1.35 -28.12
CA ALA A 82 -6.77 -1.15 -26.68
C ALA A 82 -7.96 -0.28 -26.25
N LEU A 83 -8.17 0.86 -26.93
CA LEU A 83 -9.32 1.74 -26.70
C LEU A 83 -10.65 1.01 -26.96
N LYS A 84 -10.77 0.29 -28.08
CA LYS A 84 -11.94 -0.56 -28.37
C LYS A 84 -12.20 -1.57 -27.23
N SER A 85 -11.15 -2.26 -26.77
CA SER A 85 -11.25 -3.26 -25.71
C SER A 85 -11.68 -2.66 -24.36
N PHE A 86 -11.15 -1.48 -24.03
CA PHE A 86 -11.51 -0.70 -22.85
C PHE A 86 -12.99 -0.27 -22.87
N TYR A 87 -13.45 0.34 -23.96
CA TYR A 87 -14.86 0.77 -24.09
C TYR A 87 -15.83 -0.43 -24.01
N VAL A 88 -15.49 -1.58 -24.60
CA VAL A 88 -16.28 -2.82 -24.43
C VAL A 88 -16.35 -3.25 -22.96
N ALA A 89 -15.22 -3.25 -22.24
CA ALA A 89 -15.20 -3.63 -20.81
C ALA A 89 -15.98 -2.64 -19.92
N LYS A 90 -15.98 -1.35 -20.28
CA LYS A 90 -16.80 -0.31 -19.65
C LYS A 90 -18.29 -0.37 -20.03
N GLY A 91 -18.68 -1.19 -21.01
CA GLY A 91 -20.06 -1.30 -21.50
C GLY A 91 -20.51 -0.13 -22.38
N ILE A 92 -19.57 0.55 -23.04
CA ILE A 92 -19.80 1.76 -23.84
C ILE A 92 -19.96 1.37 -25.32
N GLU A 93 -21.07 1.80 -25.93
CA GLU A 93 -21.23 1.77 -27.38
C GLU A 93 -20.44 2.93 -28.01
N TYR A 94 -19.45 2.62 -28.85
CA TYR A 94 -18.53 3.60 -29.43
C TYR A 94 -18.62 3.65 -30.97
N GLU A 95 -18.27 4.79 -31.54
CA GLU A 95 -18.07 4.97 -32.98
C GLU A 95 -16.57 4.90 -33.32
N GLU A 96 -16.18 4.08 -34.31
CA GLU A 96 -14.77 3.98 -34.75
C GLU A 96 -14.20 5.31 -35.27
N GLY A 97 -15.06 6.17 -35.81
CA GLY A 97 -14.68 7.53 -36.23
C GLY A 97 -14.18 8.38 -35.07
N GLU A 98 -14.85 8.32 -33.92
CA GLU A 98 -14.48 9.10 -32.73
C GLU A 98 -13.20 8.56 -32.08
N ILE A 99 -12.95 7.24 -32.11
CA ILE A 99 -11.66 6.65 -31.69
C ILE A 99 -10.52 7.17 -32.56
N ASN A 100 -10.71 7.15 -33.88
CA ASN A 100 -9.71 7.66 -34.82
C ASN A 100 -9.49 9.18 -34.65
N ASN A 101 -10.55 9.96 -34.42
CA ASN A 101 -10.46 11.38 -34.12
C ASN A 101 -9.65 11.64 -32.84
N PHE A 102 -9.88 10.86 -31.77
CA PHE A 102 -9.15 10.96 -30.50
C PHE A 102 -7.66 10.63 -30.66
N ILE A 103 -7.31 9.51 -31.31
CA ILE A 103 -5.91 9.12 -31.58
C ILE A 103 -5.18 10.18 -32.42
N ASN A 104 -5.86 10.79 -33.39
CA ASN A 104 -5.31 11.87 -34.21
C ASN A 104 -5.14 13.17 -33.42
N LYS A 105 -6.10 13.54 -32.55
CA LYS A 105 -6.01 14.68 -31.63
C LYS A 105 -4.81 14.55 -30.68
N CYS A 106 -4.56 13.34 -30.16
CA CYS A 106 -3.43 13.05 -29.29
C CYS A 106 -2.07 13.31 -29.94
N ASN A 107 -1.91 13.01 -31.24
CA ASN A 107 -0.65 13.20 -31.99
C ASN A 107 0.60 12.55 -31.36
N PHE A 108 0.43 11.54 -30.51
CA PHE A 108 1.53 10.87 -29.78
C PHE A 108 2.52 10.13 -30.70
N SER A 109 3.76 9.98 -30.21
CA SER A 109 4.79 9.16 -30.85
C SER A 109 4.39 7.68 -30.92
N TYR A 110 5.11 6.88 -31.72
CA TYR A 110 4.85 5.44 -31.83
C TYR A 110 5.10 4.74 -30.49
N GLU A 111 6.18 5.12 -29.80
CA GLU A 111 6.59 4.60 -28.50
C GLU A 111 5.53 4.89 -27.43
N LEU A 112 5.06 6.14 -27.34
CA LEU A 112 4.05 6.55 -26.37
C LEU A 112 2.68 5.89 -26.64
N LYS A 113 2.27 5.79 -27.91
CA LYS A 113 1.04 5.06 -28.30
C LYS A 113 1.06 3.62 -27.82
N ASN A 114 2.19 2.93 -27.95
CA ASN A 114 2.33 1.55 -27.51
C ASN A 114 2.40 1.43 -25.98
N ALA A 115 3.06 2.35 -25.28
CA ALA A 115 3.08 2.38 -23.82
C ALA A 115 1.65 2.54 -23.24
N ILE A 116 0.87 3.49 -23.79
CA ILE A 116 -0.53 3.71 -23.40
C ILE A 116 -1.41 2.52 -23.80
N ALA A 117 -1.18 1.90 -24.97
CA ALA A 117 -1.92 0.70 -25.37
C ALA A 117 -1.71 -0.47 -24.40
N LEU A 118 -0.47 -0.71 -23.94
CA LEU A 118 -0.16 -1.75 -22.96
C LEU A 118 -0.83 -1.49 -21.61
N LEU A 119 -0.80 -0.24 -21.13
CA LEU A 119 -1.53 0.17 -19.92
C LEU A 119 -3.04 -0.07 -20.08
N LEU A 120 -3.64 0.36 -21.20
CA LEU A 120 -5.07 0.16 -21.46
C LEU A 120 -5.46 -1.31 -21.55
N PHE A 121 -4.69 -2.18 -22.21
CA PHE A 121 -4.98 -3.62 -22.25
C PHE A 121 -4.95 -4.23 -20.85
N SER A 122 -3.90 -3.96 -20.07
CA SER A 122 -3.74 -4.55 -18.75
C SER A 122 -4.76 -4.02 -17.73
N TYR A 123 -5.07 -2.73 -17.80
CA TYR A 123 -6.15 -2.13 -17.01
C TYR A 123 -7.53 -2.69 -17.38
N THR A 124 -7.75 -2.96 -18.67
CA THR A 124 -9.00 -3.57 -19.17
C THR A 124 -9.24 -4.96 -18.57
N ASP A 125 -8.19 -5.71 -18.22
CA ASP A 125 -8.35 -7.02 -17.58
C ASP A 125 -8.66 -6.92 -16.07
N ILE A 126 -8.21 -5.85 -15.39
CA ILE A 126 -8.73 -5.48 -14.05
C ILE A 126 -10.25 -5.20 -14.14
N LEU A 127 -10.69 -4.39 -15.12
CA LEU A 127 -12.12 -4.06 -15.30
C LEU A 127 -13.00 -5.29 -15.56
N LYS A 128 -12.48 -6.34 -16.21
CA LYS A 128 -13.19 -7.60 -16.46
C LYS A 128 -13.18 -8.57 -15.27
N SER A 129 -12.42 -8.30 -14.22
CA SER A 129 -12.17 -9.24 -13.12
C SER A 129 -13.39 -9.36 -12.19
N TYR A 130 -14.08 -10.50 -12.25
CA TYR A 130 -15.28 -10.77 -11.42
C TYR A 130 -14.95 -11.27 -10.02
N LYS A 131 -13.80 -11.93 -9.85
CA LYS A 131 -13.35 -12.48 -8.56
C LYS A 131 -12.32 -11.57 -7.91
N PHE A 132 -12.31 -11.56 -6.58
CA PHE A 132 -11.36 -10.76 -5.82
C PHE A 132 -9.92 -11.22 -6.07
N GLU A 133 -9.64 -12.53 -6.06
CA GLU A 133 -8.28 -13.05 -6.23
C GLU A 133 -7.72 -12.75 -7.62
N GLU A 134 -8.54 -12.92 -8.66
CA GLU A 134 -8.23 -12.58 -10.06
C GLU A 134 -7.96 -11.09 -10.22
N LYS A 135 -8.79 -10.24 -9.59
CA LYS A 135 -8.59 -8.79 -9.58
C LYS A 135 -7.26 -8.40 -8.92
N ILE A 136 -6.92 -9.01 -7.77
CA ILE A 136 -5.64 -8.76 -7.10
C ILE A 136 -4.45 -9.23 -7.94
N GLU A 137 -4.54 -10.41 -8.57
CA GLU A 137 -3.50 -10.90 -9.49
C GLU A 137 -3.28 -9.93 -10.68
N ASN A 138 -4.36 -9.40 -11.26
CA ASN A 138 -4.31 -8.42 -12.35
C ASN A 138 -3.79 -7.05 -11.90
N ILE A 139 -4.13 -6.57 -10.69
CA ILE A 139 -3.56 -5.33 -10.11
C ILE A 139 -2.05 -5.44 -9.90
N VAL A 140 -1.58 -6.56 -9.34
CA VAL A 140 -0.14 -6.82 -9.13
C VAL A 140 0.61 -6.90 -10.46
N TYR A 141 -0.02 -7.48 -11.50
CA TYR A 141 0.56 -7.51 -12.83
C TYR A 141 0.60 -6.11 -13.47
N PHE A 142 -0.49 -5.33 -13.34
CA PHE A 142 -0.60 -3.96 -13.84
C PHE A 142 0.44 -3.01 -13.21
N PHE A 143 0.75 -3.16 -11.92
CA PHE A 143 1.89 -2.48 -11.28
C PHE A 143 3.21 -2.74 -12.03
N GLY A 144 3.43 -3.98 -12.48
CA GLY A 144 4.54 -4.34 -13.35
C GLY A 144 4.49 -3.65 -14.73
N VAL A 145 3.30 -3.45 -15.30
CA VAL A 145 3.11 -2.71 -16.56
C VAL A 145 3.39 -1.22 -16.41
N VAL A 146 2.89 -0.57 -15.35
CA VAL A 146 3.19 0.84 -15.03
C VAL A 146 4.70 1.03 -14.93
N ARG A 147 5.40 0.17 -14.18
CA ARG A 147 6.86 0.22 -14.07
C ARG A 147 7.59 0.09 -15.41
N LYS A 148 7.09 -0.71 -16.35
CA LYS A 148 7.68 -0.89 -17.69
C LYS A 148 7.40 0.28 -18.64
N THR A 149 6.31 1.00 -18.42
CA THR A 149 5.83 2.06 -19.33
C THR A 149 6.19 3.45 -18.84
N ALA A 150 6.09 3.74 -17.54
CA ALA A 150 6.28 5.06 -16.94
C ALA A 150 7.62 5.73 -17.30
N GLY A 151 8.69 4.95 -17.50
CA GLY A 151 9.99 5.47 -17.95
C GLY A 151 9.95 6.06 -19.37
N ILE A 152 9.05 5.57 -20.24
CA ILE A 152 8.75 6.18 -21.53
C ILE A 152 7.87 7.40 -21.33
N LEU A 153 6.78 7.30 -20.55
CA LEU A 153 5.84 8.41 -20.36
C LEU A 153 6.52 9.67 -19.80
N LYS A 154 7.47 9.53 -18.86
CA LYS A 154 8.25 10.64 -18.29
C LYS A 154 9.19 11.36 -19.28
N GLU A 155 9.40 10.82 -20.47
CA GLU A 155 10.13 11.50 -21.57
C GLU A 155 9.21 12.37 -22.45
N TYR A 156 7.90 12.39 -22.20
CA TYR A 156 6.91 13.18 -22.93
C TYR A 156 6.19 14.18 -22.02
N GLY A 157 5.70 15.24 -22.64
CA GLY A 157 4.73 16.17 -22.08
C GLY A 157 3.80 16.65 -23.20
N ILE A 158 2.56 16.98 -22.84
CA ILE A 158 1.56 17.52 -23.77
C ILE A 158 1.10 18.88 -23.25
N GLU A 159 0.95 19.88 -24.11
CA GLU A 159 0.70 21.27 -23.67
C GLU A 159 -0.73 21.45 -23.14
N GLU A 160 -1.75 20.94 -23.85
CA GLU A 160 -3.16 20.99 -23.47
C GLU A 160 -3.68 19.58 -23.17
N SER A 161 -4.56 19.46 -22.17
CA SER A 161 -5.18 18.19 -21.77
C SER A 161 -6.14 17.65 -22.84
N ILE A 162 -6.12 16.33 -23.05
CA ILE A 162 -6.81 15.65 -24.15
C ILE A 162 -7.79 14.63 -23.60
N GLU A 163 -9.04 15.06 -23.43
CA GLU A 163 -10.18 14.18 -23.12
C GLU A 163 -10.71 13.48 -24.38
N ASP A 164 -11.24 12.26 -24.18
CA ASP A 164 -11.92 11.45 -25.18
C ASP A 164 -13.36 11.91 -25.47
N LYS A 165 -14.13 11.11 -26.20
CA LYS A 165 -15.51 11.44 -26.57
C LYS A 165 -16.53 11.11 -25.47
N TYR A 166 -16.23 10.12 -24.65
CA TYR A 166 -17.16 9.50 -23.71
C TYR A 166 -16.95 9.98 -22.27
N GLY A 167 -15.87 10.71 -21.98
CA GLY A 167 -15.58 11.29 -20.66
C GLY A 167 -14.97 10.28 -19.69
N GLU A 168 -14.27 9.28 -20.22
CA GLU A 168 -13.75 8.11 -19.50
C GLU A 168 -12.22 8.06 -19.50
N ILE A 169 -11.60 8.68 -20.52
CA ILE A 169 -10.15 8.74 -20.70
C ILE A 169 -9.74 10.21 -20.85
N ILE A 170 -8.75 10.62 -20.06
CA ILE A 170 -8.08 11.91 -20.24
C ILE A 170 -6.58 11.76 -20.13
N PHE A 171 -5.87 12.51 -20.98
CA PHE A 171 -4.45 12.75 -20.84
C PHE A 171 -4.27 14.18 -20.30
N GLY A 172 -3.73 14.34 -19.08
CA GLY A 172 -3.41 15.62 -18.46
C GLY A 172 -2.25 16.31 -19.17
N GLY A 173 -2.24 17.63 -19.19
CA GLY A 173 -1.19 18.43 -19.85
C GLY A 173 -0.29 19.13 -18.84
N THR A 174 0.91 19.52 -19.24
CA THR A 174 1.98 20.06 -18.38
C THR A 174 1.69 21.43 -17.71
N GLU A 175 0.44 21.87 -17.71
CA GLU A 175 -0.06 23.07 -17.03
C GLU A 175 -0.92 22.64 -15.85
N ASN A 176 -0.92 23.38 -14.73
CA ASN A 176 -1.77 23.10 -13.56
C ASN A 176 -3.25 22.91 -13.95
N ASN A 177 -3.74 21.67 -13.94
CA ASN A 177 -5.10 21.28 -14.29
C ASN A 177 -5.99 21.20 -13.02
N LYS A 178 -7.27 20.81 -13.22
CA LYS A 178 -8.23 20.50 -12.14
C LYS A 178 -9.15 19.38 -12.60
N PHE A 179 -8.84 18.17 -12.16
CA PHE A 179 -9.63 16.98 -12.50
C PHE A 179 -10.87 16.90 -11.59
N GLU A 180 -11.91 17.60 -12.02
CA GLU A 180 -13.21 17.67 -11.34
C GLU A 180 -14.23 16.65 -11.88
N GLU A 181 -13.89 15.83 -12.89
CA GLU A 181 -14.74 14.74 -13.42
C GLU A 181 -14.23 13.33 -13.03
N CYS A 182 -15.08 12.32 -13.24
CA CYS A 182 -14.81 10.92 -12.86
C CYS A 182 -14.23 10.15 -14.04
N TYR A 183 -12.90 10.19 -14.20
CA TYR A 183 -12.20 9.46 -15.26
C TYR A 183 -11.89 8.02 -14.82
N SER A 184 -12.06 7.08 -15.75
CA SER A 184 -11.69 5.68 -15.52
C SER A 184 -10.23 5.40 -15.85
N PHE A 185 -9.63 6.21 -16.71
CA PHE A 185 -8.23 6.10 -17.09
C PHE A 185 -7.65 7.51 -17.28
N LEU A 186 -6.91 7.97 -16.27
CA LEU A 186 -6.22 9.26 -16.27
C LEU A 186 -4.71 9.01 -16.31
N ILE A 187 -4.02 9.64 -17.24
CA ILE A 187 -2.56 9.80 -17.19
C ILE A 187 -2.27 11.28 -17.25
N ASP A 188 -1.63 11.85 -16.22
CA ASP A 188 -1.16 13.22 -16.24
C ASP A 188 0.33 13.26 -16.56
N PHE A 189 0.73 14.16 -17.46
CA PHE A 189 2.14 14.39 -17.79
C PHE A 189 2.81 15.45 -16.88
N GLY A 190 2.05 16.05 -15.95
CA GLY A 190 2.55 16.77 -14.77
C GLY A 190 1.97 18.19 -14.62
N GLY A 191 2.20 18.83 -13.48
CA GLY A 191 1.65 20.16 -13.19
C GLY A 191 1.91 20.61 -11.75
N ASP A 192 1.01 21.41 -11.17
CA ASP A 192 0.70 21.27 -9.74
C ASP A 192 -0.83 21.26 -9.63
N ASP A 193 -1.36 20.08 -9.39
CA ASP A 193 -2.67 19.66 -9.85
C ASP A 193 -3.66 19.37 -8.74
N LEU A 194 -4.92 19.13 -9.11
CA LEU A 194 -6.01 19.04 -8.14
C LEU A 194 -7.09 18.03 -8.54
N TYR A 195 -6.99 16.85 -7.95
CA TYR A 195 -7.84 15.67 -8.14
C TYR A 195 -8.96 15.61 -7.09
N LYS A 196 -10.20 15.96 -7.45
CA LYS A 196 -11.27 16.22 -6.44
C LYS A 196 -12.39 15.19 -6.29
N LYS A 197 -12.66 14.37 -7.31
CA LYS A 197 -13.85 13.49 -7.31
C LYS A 197 -13.54 12.07 -6.84
N ARG A 198 -14.53 11.47 -6.17
CA ARG A 198 -14.53 10.06 -5.73
C ARG A 198 -14.66 9.11 -6.93
N ASN A 199 -14.08 7.93 -6.78
CA ASN A 199 -14.13 6.83 -7.75
C ASN A 199 -13.58 7.19 -9.15
N ASN A 200 -12.51 7.99 -9.23
CA ASN A 200 -11.57 7.81 -10.35
C ASN A 200 -11.05 6.38 -10.29
N SER A 201 -10.95 5.69 -11.43
CA SER A 201 -10.72 4.23 -11.43
C SER A 201 -9.24 3.86 -11.68
N PHE A 202 -8.48 4.73 -12.34
CA PHE A 202 -7.02 4.69 -12.44
C PHE A 202 -6.47 6.10 -12.70
N ILE A 203 -5.40 6.44 -11.97
CA ILE A 203 -4.60 7.65 -12.14
C ILE A 203 -3.12 7.23 -12.23
N LEU A 204 -2.39 7.81 -13.19
CA LEU A 204 -0.93 7.81 -13.24
C LEU A 204 -0.47 9.26 -13.42
N ASP A 205 0.02 9.87 -12.35
CA ASP A 205 0.67 11.17 -12.40
C ASP A 205 2.18 10.98 -12.64
N ILE A 206 2.74 11.72 -13.59
CA ILE A 206 4.18 11.71 -13.88
C ILE A 206 4.95 12.65 -12.93
N GLY A 207 4.25 13.61 -12.31
CA GLY A 207 4.68 14.36 -11.14
C GLY A 207 4.37 15.87 -11.16
N GLY A 208 4.25 16.44 -9.96
CA GLY A 208 3.92 17.85 -9.74
C GLY A 208 4.16 18.30 -8.29
N ASN A 209 3.19 18.99 -7.69
CA ASN A 209 3.06 19.23 -6.24
C ASN A 209 1.55 19.26 -5.91
N ASP A 210 0.96 18.09 -6.00
CA ASP A 210 -0.41 17.82 -6.40
C ASP A 210 -1.33 17.60 -5.20
N LYS A 211 -2.65 17.65 -5.45
CA LYS A 211 -3.65 17.67 -4.38
C LYS A 211 -4.75 16.68 -4.64
N TYR A 212 -4.71 15.59 -3.89
CA TYR A 212 -5.66 14.49 -3.98
C TYR A 212 -6.72 14.64 -2.90
N GLU A 213 -7.82 15.31 -3.24
CA GLU A 213 -8.94 15.52 -2.33
C GLU A 213 -10.00 14.41 -2.49
N ARG A 214 -10.28 13.70 -1.39
CA ARG A 214 -11.44 12.82 -1.21
C ARG A 214 -11.50 11.63 -2.17
N GLN A 215 -10.36 11.12 -2.62
CA GLN A 215 -10.20 9.94 -3.51
C GLN A 215 -10.59 8.59 -2.84
N ALA A 216 -11.48 8.61 -1.84
CA ALA A 216 -11.98 7.44 -1.13
C ALA A 216 -12.89 6.58 -2.03
N SER A 217 -12.64 5.27 -2.09
CA SER A 217 -13.38 4.33 -2.92
C SER A 217 -14.57 3.72 -2.18
N PHE A 218 -15.77 3.86 -2.76
CA PHE A 218 -16.99 3.21 -2.28
C PHE A 218 -17.53 2.29 -3.37
N TYR A 219 -17.59 0.98 -3.11
CA TYR A 219 -18.07 -0.06 -4.04
C TYR A 219 -17.35 -0.11 -5.40
N GLY A 220 -16.13 0.43 -5.51
CA GLY A 220 -15.34 0.45 -6.73
C GLY A 220 -13.88 0.10 -6.49
N ASP A 221 -13.06 0.22 -7.53
CA ASP A 221 -11.60 0.11 -7.43
C ASP A 221 -11.00 1.46 -7.84
N ASN A 222 -10.10 2.00 -7.03
CA ASN A 222 -9.25 3.14 -7.38
C ASN A 222 -7.79 2.73 -7.20
N ILE A 223 -6.96 3.07 -8.19
CA ILE A 223 -5.54 2.74 -8.25
C ILE A 223 -4.82 4.00 -8.72
N VAL A 224 -4.07 4.62 -7.83
CA VAL A 224 -3.30 5.84 -8.10
C VAL A 224 -1.82 5.51 -8.02
N PHE A 225 -1.09 6.02 -8.99
CA PHE A 225 0.35 6.09 -9.01
C PHE A 225 0.72 7.57 -9.08
N ASP A 226 1.32 8.09 -8.02
CA ASP A 226 2.16 9.28 -8.13
C ASP A 226 3.61 8.82 -8.36
N LEU A 227 4.36 9.55 -9.17
CA LEU A 227 5.76 9.22 -9.49
C LEU A 227 6.76 10.24 -8.96
N SER A 228 6.31 11.45 -8.58
CA SER A 228 7.12 12.43 -7.85
C SER A 228 6.41 13.76 -7.62
N GLY A 229 6.42 14.26 -6.39
CA GLY A 229 6.06 15.64 -6.10
C GLY A 229 6.50 16.12 -4.72
N ASN A 230 5.65 16.93 -4.08
CA ASN A 230 5.59 17.16 -2.64
C ASN A 230 4.11 17.48 -2.36
N ASP A 231 3.36 16.41 -2.19
CA ASP A 231 1.95 16.33 -2.53
C ASP A 231 1.08 16.41 -1.28
N THR A 232 -0.23 16.55 -1.47
CA THR A 232 -1.18 16.61 -0.35
C THR A 232 -2.35 15.68 -0.59
N TYR A 233 -2.31 14.54 0.09
CA TYR A 233 -3.36 13.53 0.09
C TYR A 233 -4.35 13.81 1.22
N ASN A 234 -5.63 14.00 0.91
CA ASN A 234 -6.64 14.44 1.88
C ASN A 234 -7.86 13.51 1.86
N ASP A 235 -8.05 12.75 2.94
CA ASP A 235 -8.98 11.61 3.06
C ASP A 235 -8.73 10.49 2.03
N PHE A 236 -7.45 10.16 1.79
CA PHE A 236 -7.01 9.18 0.80
C PHE A 236 -5.65 8.55 1.17
N PRO A 237 -5.45 7.22 1.04
CA PRO A 237 -6.42 6.21 0.62
C PRO A 237 -7.39 5.74 1.74
N SER A 238 -8.63 5.45 1.32
CA SER A 238 -9.72 5.02 2.19
C SER A 238 -10.72 4.21 1.38
N SER A 239 -11.21 3.07 1.88
CA SER A 239 -12.22 2.27 1.16
C SER A 239 -13.37 1.70 2.00
N GLU A 240 -14.49 1.42 1.32
CA GLU A 240 -15.61 0.63 1.84
C GLU A 240 -16.20 -0.23 0.71
N ASN A 241 -16.30 -1.56 0.93
CA ASN A 241 -16.73 -2.56 -0.06
C ASN A 241 -16.02 -2.46 -1.44
N GLY A 242 -14.79 -1.97 -1.48
CA GLY A 242 -14.02 -1.72 -2.70
C GLY A 242 -12.52 -1.67 -2.45
N ILE A 243 -11.73 -1.56 -3.52
CA ILE A 243 -10.28 -1.43 -3.47
C ILE A 243 -9.90 0.05 -3.57
N ASN A 244 -8.94 0.51 -2.76
CA ASN A 244 -8.29 1.80 -2.96
C ASN A 244 -6.79 1.68 -2.72
N ILE A 245 -5.96 1.96 -3.73
CA ILE A 245 -4.51 1.82 -3.65
C ILE A 245 -3.85 3.13 -4.07
N LEU A 246 -2.96 3.65 -3.24
CA LEU A 246 -2.00 4.68 -3.59
C LEU A 246 -0.59 4.06 -3.59
N PHE A 247 0.13 4.25 -4.68
CA PHE A 247 1.58 4.17 -4.73
C PHE A 247 2.09 5.61 -4.92
N ASP A 248 2.68 6.20 -3.89
CA ASP A 248 3.58 7.34 -4.04
C ASP A 248 5.01 6.80 -4.16
N LEU A 249 5.88 7.50 -4.86
CA LEU A 249 7.28 7.11 -5.04
C LEU A 249 8.30 8.10 -4.49
N LYS A 250 7.96 9.40 -4.39
CA LYS A 250 8.93 10.48 -4.16
C LYS A 250 8.25 11.78 -3.74
N GLY A 251 8.54 12.24 -2.53
CA GLY A 251 8.28 13.64 -2.18
C GLY A 251 8.77 14.01 -0.79
N ASN A 252 7.92 14.78 -0.11
CA ASN A 252 7.95 15.10 1.33
C ASN A 252 6.51 15.47 1.67
N ASP A 253 5.69 14.46 1.90
CA ASP A 253 4.29 14.47 1.52
C ASP A 253 3.36 14.68 2.71
N PHE A 254 2.23 15.35 2.47
CA PHE A 254 1.29 15.70 3.53
C PHE A 254 0.01 14.86 3.47
N TYR A 255 0.10 13.69 4.09
CA TYR A 255 -0.98 12.74 4.27
C TYR A 255 -1.95 13.15 5.38
N LYS A 256 -3.17 13.55 4.99
CA LYS A 256 -4.15 14.17 5.88
C LYS A 256 -5.49 13.43 5.97
N GLY A 257 -6.02 13.32 7.20
CA GLY A 257 -7.38 12.86 7.46
C GLY A 257 -7.47 11.34 7.49
N ARG A 258 -8.27 10.73 6.61
CA ARG A 258 -8.35 9.28 6.41
C ARG A 258 -7.21 8.75 5.52
N VAL A 259 -6.12 8.33 6.14
CA VAL A 259 -4.97 7.68 5.48
C VAL A 259 -4.46 6.67 6.50
N VAL A 260 -4.37 5.35 6.31
CA VAL A 260 -5.19 4.46 5.49
C VAL A 260 -6.43 3.99 6.30
N THR A 261 -7.61 3.94 5.67
CA THR A 261 -8.90 3.49 6.27
C THR A 261 -9.49 2.30 5.51
N SER A 262 -10.05 1.28 6.18
CA SER A 262 -10.98 0.35 5.49
C SER A 262 -12.08 -0.26 6.36
N TYR A 263 -13.32 -0.22 5.87
CA TYR A 263 -14.52 -0.77 6.53
C TYR A 263 -15.25 -1.75 5.59
N GLU A 264 -15.89 -2.77 6.17
CA GLU A 264 -16.73 -3.81 5.52
C GLU A 264 -16.27 -4.26 4.10
N ASN A 265 -15.49 -5.34 4.03
CA ASN A 265 -14.97 -5.94 2.79
C ASN A 265 -14.11 -5.01 1.91
N GLY A 266 -13.82 -3.78 2.36
CA GLY A 266 -12.88 -2.92 1.67
C GLY A 266 -11.44 -3.46 1.75
N MET A 267 -10.63 -3.08 0.77
CA MET A 267 -9.18 -3.13 0.84
C MET A 267 -8.64 -1.73 0.60
N SER A 268 -7.77 -1.23 1.45
CA SER A 268 -7.12 0.07 1.27
C SER A 268 -5.63 -0.08 1.50
N ILE A 269 -4.80 0.42 0.59
CA ILE A 269 -3.35 0.25 0.62
C ILE A 269 -2.67 1.59 0.31
N LEU A 270 -1.66 1.93 1.11
CA LEU A 270 -0.65 2.95 0.80
C LEU A 270 0.73 2.28 0.75
N PHE A 271 1.48 2.59 -0.30
CA PHE A 271 2.93 2.45 -0.34
C PHE A 271 3.52 3.84 -0.60
N ASP A 272 4.35 4.35 0.31
CA ASP A 272 5.25 5.48 0.07
C ASP A 272 6.68 4.97 -0.03
N ILE A 273 7.48 5.39 -1.01
CA ILE A 273 8.83 4.86 -1.25
C ILE A 273 9.98 5.76 -0.77
N GLU A 274 9.81 7.09 -0.75
CA GLU A 274 10.87 8.08 -0.47
C GLU A 274 10.26 9.46 -0.11
N GLY A 275 10.32 9.87 1.15
CA GLY A 275 9.97 11.24 1.56
C GLY A 275 10.28 11.51 3.03
N ASN A 276 10.28 12.76 3.48
CA ASN A 276 10.21 13.06 4.91
C ASN A 276 8.82 13.63 5.21
N ASP A 277 7.93 12.78 5.68
CA ASP A 277 6.49 12.90 5.50
C ASP A 277 5.75 13.27 6.78
N PHE A 278 4.56 13.83 6.60
CA PHE A 278 3.69 14.19 7.72
C PHE A 278 2.31 13.57 7.63
N TYR A 279 2.16 12.48 8.37
CA TYR A 279 0.97 11.64 8.48
C TYR A 279 0.02 12.15 9.58
N PHE A 280 -0.88 13.07 9.24
CA PHE A 280 -1.75 13.77 10.19
C PHE A 280 -3.25 13.39 10.10
N GLY A 281 -3.85 12.94 11.20
CA GLY A 281 -5.30 12.73 11.27
C GLY A 281 -5.89 12.82 12.67
N GLU A 282 -7.20 12.60 12.76
CA GLU A 282 -7.91 12.52 14.04
C GLU A 282 -8.14 11.04 14.39
N ASN A 283 -9.37 10.56 14.47
CA ASN A 283 -9.66 9.14 14.71
C ASN A 283 -9.74 8.35 13.40
N TYR A 284 -9.53 7.03 13.47
CA TYR A 284 -9.72 6.08 12.36
C TYR A 284 -8.75 6.30 11.19
N THR A 285 -7.48 6.47 11.52
CA THR A 285 -6.40 6.89 10.61
C THR A 285 -5.06 6.18 10.92
N GLN A 286 -4.06 6.40 10.10
CA GLN A 286 -2.78 5.70 10.00
C GLN A 286 -2.92 4.19 10.18
N CYS A 287 -3.67 3.60 9.25
CA CYS A 287 -4.02 2.19 9.13
C CYS A 287 -4.99 1.68 10.22
N TYR A 288 -6.28 1.98 10.04
CA TYR A 288 -7.39 1.42 10.85
C TYR A 288 -8.33 0.53 10.01
N THR A 289 -8.89 -0.55 10.60
CA THR A 289 -9.98 -1.35 10.02
C THR A 289 -11.16 -1.67 10.95
N ASN A 290 -12.36 -1.84 10.36
CA ASN A 290 -13.43 -2.65 10.95
C ASN A 290 -14.19 -3.45 9.86
N GLY A 291 -13.58 -4.56 9.44
CA GLY A 291 -14.14 -5.57 8.55
C GLY A 291 -13.48 -5.69 7.18
N GLY A 292 -12.44 -4.90 6.90
CA GLY A 292 -11.68 -4.91 5.64
C GLY A 292 -10.20 -5.24 5.85
N ILE A 293 -9.39 -4.85 4.87
CA ILE A 293 -7.93 -4.91 4.91
C ILE A 293 -7.40 -3.49 4.75
N SER A 294 -6.60 -3.00 5.70
CA SER A 294 -5.78 -1.79 5.54
C SER A 294 -4.31 -2.18 5.59
N ILE A 295 -3.53 -1.64 4.66
CA ILE A 295 -2.07 -1.74 4.64
C ILE A 295 -1.51 -0.32 4.47
N LEU A 296 -0.57 0.07 5.32
CA LEU A 296 0.29 1.23 5.15
C LEU A 296 1.72 0.69 5.16
N SER A 297 2.52 1.06 4.18
CA SER A 297 3.93 0.71 4.08
C SER A 297 4.69 1.96 3.66
N ASP A 298 5.28 2.66 4.62
CA ASP A 298 6.32 3.64 4.32
C ASP A 298 7.63 2.89 4.16
N PHE A 299 8.48 3.30 3.23
CA PHE A 299 9.78 2.69 3.05
C PHE A 299 10.94 3.55 3.54
N LYS A 300 10.88 4.89 3.54
CA LYS A 300 12.08 5.73 3.76
C LYS A 300 11.71 7.19 4.08
N GLY A 301 11.98 7.60 5.31
CA GLY A 301 11.91 9.00 5.71
C GLY A 301 12.62 9.34 7.02
N ASP A 302 12.35 10.53 7.55
CA ASP A 302 12.34 10.75 9.01
C ASP A 302 10.96 11.37 9.27
N ASP A 303 9.99 10.53 9.67
CA ASP A 303 8.57 10.78 9.47
C ASP A 303 7.82 11.09 10.76
N ILE A 304 6.67 11.76 10.62
CA ILE A 304 5.83 12.13 11.76
C ILE A 304 4.42 11.60 11.60
N TYR A 305 4.09 10.58 12.38
CA TYR A 305 2.74 10.01 12.47
C TYR A 305 1.97 10.64 13.63
N ASN A 306 0.95 11.44 13.35
CA ASN A 306 0.19 12.18 14.35
C ASN A 306 -1.31 11.89 14.23
N ALA A 307 -1.89 11.28 15.27
CA ALA A 307 -3.28 10.85 15.30
C ALA A 307 -3.97 11.12 16.65
N SER A 308 -5.30 11.00 16.67
CA SER A 308 -6.08 10.87 17.91
C SER A 308 -6.21 9.39 18.30
N SER A 309 -7.42 8.82 18.31
CA SER A 309 -7.70 7.46 18.80
C SER A 309 -8.15 6.53 17.69
N TYR A 310 -7.99 5.21 17.88
CA TYR A 310 -8.26 4.20 16.86
C TYR A 310 -7.36 4.40 15.63
N SER A 311 -6.04 4.30 15.84
CA SER A 311 -5.03 4.71 14.86
C SER A 311 -3.70 3.97 14.97
N GLN A 312 -2.80 4.16 14.01
CA GLN A 312 -1.43 3.59 14.00
C GLN A 312 -1.47 2.06 14.16
N ALA A 313 -1.91 1.35 13.10
CA ALA A 313 -2.32 -0.05 13.12
C ALA A 313 -3.43 -0.34 14.16
N CYS A 314 -4.69 -0.25 13.77
CA CYS A 314 -5.81 -0.52 14.67
C CYS A 314 -6.89 -1.38 13.99
N SER A 315 -7.45 -2.36 14.69
CA SER A 315 -8.49 -3.23 14.14
C SER A 315 -9.64 -3.51 15.11
N GLU A 316 -10.85 -3.08 14.74
CA GLU A 316 -12.11 -3.56 15.31
C GLU A 316 -12.78 -4.61 14.39
N GLY A 317 -12.01 -5.18 13.47
CA GLY A 317 -12.40 -6.26 12.56
C GLY A 317 -11.52 -6.27 11.32
N GLY A 318 -11.18 -7.44 10.81
CA GLY A 318 -10.33 -7.58 9.63
C GLY A 318 -8.84 -7.49 9.96
N ILE A 319 -8.07 -6.86 9.08
CA ILE A 319 -6.60 -6.84 9.12
C ILE A 319 -6.10 -5.41 8.93
N ALA A 320 -5.36 -4.88 9.89
CA ALA A 320 -4.55 -3.67 9.76
C ALA A 320 -3.05 -4.04 9.86
N PHE A 321 -2.30 -3.77 8.80
CA PHE A 321 -0.83 -3.81 8.80
C PHE A 321 -0.29 -2.40 8.58
N MET A 322 0.52 -1.91 9.50
CA MET A 322 1.36 -0.73 9.32
C MET A 322 2.81 -1.20 9.32
N ILE A 323 3.59 -0.77 8.34
CA ILE A 323 4.99 -1.14 8.17
C ILE A 323 5.75 0.15 7.92
N ASP A 324 6.79 0.35 8.70
CA ASP A 324 7.85 1.32 8.46
C ASP A 324 9.17 0.56 8.30
N PHE A 325 10.09 1.07 7.48
CA PHE A 325 11.32 0.35 7.09
C PHE A 325 12.62 1.06 7.44
N TYR A 326 12.71 2.38 7.31
CA TYR A 326 13.94 3.16 7.47
C TYR A 326 13.60 4.60 7.85
N GLY A 327 13.96 5.03 9.07
CA GLY A 327 13.84 6.43 9.45
C GLY A 327 14.33 6.77 10.85
N ASN A 328 13.84 7.89 11.39
CA ASN A 328 13.93 8.25 12.81
C ASN A 328 12.63 8.96 13.15
N ASP A 329 11.63 8.17 13.47
CA ASP A 329 10.22 8.48 13.27
C ASP A 329 9.51 8.79 14.59
N ALA A 330 8.44 9.57 14.49
CA ALA A 330 7.74 10.09 15.65
C ALA A 330 6.23 9.78 15.62
N PHE A 331 5.86 8.73 16.35
CA PHE A 331 4.49 8.23 16.47
C PHE A 331 3.75 8.85 17.66
N PHE A 332 2.91 9.85 17.41
CA PHE A 332 2.03 10.48 18.39
C PHE A 332 0.58 10.01 18.22
N ALA A 333 0.00 9.41 19.26
CA ALA A 333 -1.41 9.03 19.30
C ALA A 333 -2.03 9.14 20.71
N LYS A 334 -3.37 9.15 20.75
CA LYS A 334 -4.17 9.06 21.98
C LYS A 334 -4.52 7.59 22.23
N ASP A 335 -5.67 7.33 22.83
CA ASP A 335 -6.03 6.01 23.34
C ASP A 335 -6.45 5.07 22.18
N PHE A 336 -6.32 3.75 22.33
CA PHE A 336 -6.60 2.75 21.29
C PHE A 336 -5.72 2.91 20.03
N SER A 337 -4.40 2.79 20.17
CA SER A 337 -3.45 3.13 19.11
C SER A 337 -2.18 2.28 19.13
N GLN A 338 -1.33 2.40 18.10
CA GLN A 338 0.00 1.75 18.06
C GLN A 338 -0.13 0.23 18.24
N SER A 339 -0.84 -0.41 17.32
CA SER A 339 -1.30 -1.80 17.42
C SER A 339 -2.36 -2.03 18.52
N PHE A 340 -3.61 -1.67 18.22
CA PHE A 340 -4.80 -1.99 19.03
C PHE A 340 -5.73 -2.98 18.32
N SER A 341 -6.25 -4.00 19.01
CA SER A 341 -7.16 -4.99 18.42
C SER A 341 -8.27 -5.50 19.37
N THR A 342 -9.50 -5.60 18.86
CA THR A 342 -10.67 -6.15 19.58
C THR A 342 -11.46 -7.16 18.72
N GLY A 343 -11.58 -8.41 19.17
CA GLY A 343 -11.92 -9.56 18.30
C GLY A 343 -13.29 -10.25 18.47
N PHE A 344 -14.18 -9.77 19.35
CA PHE A 344 -15.43 -10.49 19.67
C PHE A 344 -16.55 -10.32 18.64
N ALA A 345 -16.64 -9.14 18.00
CA ALA A 345 -17.67 -8.87 16.99
C ALA A 345 -17.28 -9.40 15.61
N LYS A 346 -16.00 -9.25 15.27
CA LYS A 346 -15.31 -9.75 14.08
C LYS A 346 -13.92 -10.16 14.52
N LYS A 347 -13.29 -11.13 13.84
CA LYS A 347 -11.87 -11.43 14.07
C LYS A 347 -11.02 -10.24 13.61
N SER A 348 -10.00 -9.90 14.39
CA SER A 348 -9.27 -8.63 14.26
C SER A 348 -7.78 -8.85 14.45
N ILE A 349 -7.00 -8.34 13.52
CA ILE A 349 -5.53 -8.38 13.52
C ILE A 349 -5.04 -6.95 13.34
N ALA A 350 -4.24 -6.47 14.28
CA ALA A 350 -3.46 -5.25 14.15
C ALA A 350 -1.98 -5.60 14.29
N VAL A 351 -1.17 -5.13 13.35
CA VAL A 351 0.28 -5.30 13.38
C VAL A 351 0.93 -4.00 12.96
N LEU A 352 1.80 -3.47 13.82
CA LEU A 352 2.74 -2.40 13.52
C LEU A 352 4.13 -3.04 13.47
N LEU A 353 4.80 -2.94 12.33
CA LEU A 353 6.20 -3.31 12.15
C LEU A 353 7.01 -2.03 11.92
N ASN A 354 8.10 -1.87 12.64
CA ASN A 354 9.16 -0.91 12.36
C ASN A 354 10.49 -1.68 12.30
N PHE A 355 11.48 -1.17 11.55
CA PHE A 355 12.68 -1.96 11.20
C PHE A 355 14.04 -1.30 11.45
N GLU A 356 14.20 0.01 11.24
CA GLU A 356 15.45 0.73 11.51
C GLU A 356 15.20 2.21 11.82
N GLY A 357 15.43 2.63 13.06
CA GLY A 357 15.43 4.03 13.48
C GLY A 357 15.72 4.24 14.97
N ASP A 358 16.09 5.46 15.37
CA ASP A 358 16.10 5.86 16.80
C ASP A 358 14.73 6.51 17.13
N ASP A 359 13.71 5.70 17.42
CA ASP A 359 12.31 6.10 17.25
C ASP A 359 11.58 6.58 18.52
N TYR A 360 10.53 7.39 18.33
CA TYR A 360 9.75 7.97 19.43
C TYR A 360 8.26 7.62 19.36
N TYR A 361 7.81 6.78 20.30
CA TYR A 361 6.42 6.37 20.43
C TYR A 361 5.73 7.03 21.63
N ASN A 362 4.71 7.85 21.37
CA ASN A 362 3.82 8.39 22.39
C ASN A 362 2.36 7.98 22.18
N GLY A 363 1.88 7.04 23.00
CA GLY A 363 0.50 6.53 22.98
C GLY A 363 -0.34 6.96 24.19
N GLY A 364 -1.65 6.81 24.06
CA GLY A 364 -2.61 6.97 25.16
C GLY A 364 -2.76 5.72 26.03
N ASP A 365 -3.97 5.52 26.58
CA ASP A 365 -4.37 4.24 27.18
C ASP A 365 -4.66 3.19 26.08
N PHE A 366 -4.51 1.89 26.36
CA PHE A 366 -4.80 0.81 25.41
C PHE A 366 -3.96 0.88 24.12
N SER A 367 -2.64 1.01 24.26
CA SER A 367 -1.73 1.28 23.15
C SER A 367 -0.46 0.42 23.15
N GLN A 368 0.35 0.48 22.08
CA GLN A 368 1.65 -0.20 21.99
C GLN A 368 1.52 -1.73 22.15
N GLY A 369 0.73 -2.33 21.26
CA GLY A 369 0.36 -3.74 21.30
C GLY A 369 -0.65 -4.04 22.40
N TYR A 370 -1.90 -3.56 22.28
CA TYR A 370 -3.01 -3.95 23.16
C TYR A 370 -4.05 -4.82 22.44
N GLY A 371 -4.25 -6.03 22.97
CA GLY A 371 -5.21 -7.00 22.43
C GLY A 371 -6.31 -7.34 23.44
N GLU A 372 -7.58 -7.14 23.07
CA GLU A 372 -8.71 -7.55 23.91
C GLU A 372 -9.74 -8.40 23.17
N LYS A 373 -10.57 -9.13 23.93
CA LYS A 373 -11.76 -9.81 23.39
C LYS A 373 -11.43 -10.72 22.18
N LEU A 374 -10.36 -11.51 22.26
CA LEU A 374 -9.78 -12.35 21.19
C LEU A 374 -9.17 -11.58 19.99
N GLY A 375 -8.97 -10.26 20.10
CA GLY A 375 -8.18 -9.49 19.15
C GLY A 375 -6.70 -9.83 19.25
N PHE A 376 -6.01 -9.82 18.10
CA PHE A 376 -4.58 -10.02 17.98
C PHE A 376 -3.90 -8.68 17.67
N ALA A 377 -2.97 -8.25 18.53
CA ALA A 377 -2.21 -7.00 18.40
C ALA A 377 -0.70 -7.27 18.58
N VAL A 378 0.11 -6.82 17.64
CA VAL A 378 1.59 -6.88 17.70
C VAL A 378 2.18 -5.51 17.35
N LEU A 379 3.04 -4.99 18.21
CA LEU A 379 4.05 -4.00 17.84
C LEU A 379 5.40 -4.74 17.79
N PHE A 380 6.12 -4.61 16.69
CA PHE A 380 7.47 -5.16 16.52
C PHE A 380 8.35 -4.02 16.02
N ASP A 381 9.37 -3.69 16.82
CA ASP A 381 10.48 -2.82 16.43
C ASP A 381 11.78 -3.65 16.45
N PHE A 382 12.81 -3.24 15.71
CA PHE A 382 13.93 -4.14 15.41
C PHE A 382 15.35 -3.60 15.52
N LEU A 383 15.66 -2.38 15.07
CA LEU A 383 17.02 -1.80 15.13
C LEU A 383 16.96 -0.33 15.53
N GLY A 384 17.90 0.06 16.40
CA GLY A 384 18.04 1.43 16.90
C GLY A 384 17.56 1.60 18.34
N ARG A 385 17.46 2.86 18.81
CA ARG A 385 17.37 3.20 20.25
C ARG A 385 16.12 3.97 20.64
N ASP A 386 15.07 3.24 20.94
CA ASP A 386 13.70 3.78 20.96
C ASP A 386 13.21 4.25 22.33
N VAL A 387 12.17 5.09 22.30
CA VAL A 387 11.49 5.61 23.49
C VAL A 387 9.98 5.37 23.41
N TYR A 388 9.46 4.54 24.31
CA TYR A 388 8.05 4.17 24.40
C TYR A 388 7.37 4.81 25.61
N ASN A 389 6.53 5.81 25.36
CA ASN A 389 5.76 6.53 26.37
C ASN A 389 4.26 6.30 26.20
N ALA A 390 3.65 5.52 27.09
CA ALA A 390 2.22 5.22 27.08
C ALA A 390 1.56 5.43 28.45
N LYS A 391 0.22 5.29 28.52
CA LYS A 391 -0.51 5.35 29.78
C LYS A 391 -0.81 3.94 30.32
N GLN A 392 -2.08 3.62 30.57
CA GLN A 392 -2.53 2.36 31.17
C GLN A 392 -2.90 1.34 30.11
N PHE A 393 -2.84 0.05 30.48
CA PHE A 393 -3.19 -1.04 29.58
C PHE A 393 -2.41 -1.03 28.26
N SER A 394 -1.12 -0.68 28.31
CA SER A 394 -0.28 -0.54 27.12
C SER A 394 0.96 -1.45 27.16
N GLN A 395 1.78 -1.44 26.10
CA GLN A 395 3.06 -2.16 26.06
C GLN A 395 2.87 -3.67 26.27
N ALA A 396 2.35 -4.34 25.23
CA ALA A 396 1.96 -5.75 25.20
C ALA A 396 0.83 -6.16 26.17
N SER A 397 -0.05 -5.25 26.58
CA SER A 397 -1.12 -5.56 27.54
C SER A 397 -2.30 -6.31 26.89
N SER A 398 -2.90 -7.29 27.58
CA SER A 398 -4.01 -8.10 27.07
C SER A 398 -5.18 -8.23 28.05
N MET A 399 -6.41 -8.13 27.52
CA MET A 399 -7.64 -8.51 28.22
C MET A 399 -8.45 -9.50 27.38
N LEU A 400 -8.19 -10.80 27.58
CA LEU A 400 -8.75 -11.90 26.79
C LEU A 400 -8.34 -11.87 25.30
N GLY A 401 -7.27 -11.15 24.93
CA GLY A 401 -6.72 -11.10 23.57
C GLY A 401 -5.33 -11.73 23.46
N ILE A 402 -4.63 -11.41 22.37
CA ILE A 402 -3.21 -11.69 22.19
C ILE A 402 -2.52 -10.35 21.93
N ALA A 403 -1.50 -10.05 22.73
CA ALA A 403 -0.79 -8.78 22.70
C ALA A 403 0.72 -9.02 22.66
N ALA A 404 1.45 -8.31 21.82
CA ALA A 404 2.91 -8.32 21.82
C ALA A 404 3.49 -6.92 21.61
N LEU A 405 4.59 -6.66 22.31
CA LEU A 405 5.56 -5.61 22.01
C LEU A 405 6.91 -6.31 22.02
N ILE A 406 7.59 -6.29 20.88
CA ILE A 406 8.82 -7.02 20.63
C ILE A 406 9.85 -6.02 20.13
N ASP A 407 10.94 -5.86 20.87
CA ASP A 407 12.02 -4.93 20.54
C ASP A 407 13.22 -5.27 21.43
N SER A 408 14.37 -5.63 20.84
CA SER A 408 15.54 -6.10 21.60
C SER A 408 16.87 -5.57 21.07
N ASP A 409 16.84 -4.54 20.22
CA ASP A 409 18.04 -3.77 19.90
C ASP A 409 18.13 -2.52 20.76
N GLY A 410 19.14 -1.69 20.50
CA GLY A 410 19.35 -0.46 21.24
C GLY A 410 19.48 -0.60 22.77
N ASN A 411 19.06 0.47 23.43
CA ASN A 411 19.03 0.65 24.87
C ASN A 411 17.79 1.49 25.18
N ASN A 412 16.64 0.82 25.12
CA ASN A 412 15.36 1.47 24.85
C ASN A 412 14.64 1.83 26.16
N GLU A 413 13.84 2.90 26.12
CA GLU A 413 13.25 3.51 27.31
C GLU A 413 11.74 3.28 27.34
N PHE A 414 11.26 2.46 28.28
CA PHE A 414 9.84 2.13 28.45
C PHE A 414 9.23 2.88 29.64
N ILE A 415 8.29 3.78 29.36
CA ILE A 415 7.57 4.62 30.31
C ILE A 415 6.07 4.30 30.19
N SER A 416 5.45 3.86 31.29
CA SER A 416 4.02 3.59 31.33
C SER A 416 3.40 3.64 32.72
N SER A 417 2.06 3.58 32.76
CA SER A 417 1.25 3.62 33.99
C SER A 417 0.74 2.22 34.40
N LEU A 418 -0.42 2.14 35.04
CA LEU A 418 -0.98 0.88 35.55
C LEU A 418 -1.32 -0.12 34.43
N PHE A 419 -1.13 -1.41 34.72
CA PHE A 419 -1.52 -2.51 33.83
C PHE A 419 -0.81 -2.51 32.46
N SER A 420 0.42 -2.01 32.42
CA SER A 420 1.28 -2.03 31.23
C SER A 420 2.50 -2.97 31.41
N ASN A 421 3.37 -3.11 30.40
CA ASN A 421 4.55 -3.98 30.38
C ASN A 421 4.19 -5.47 30.52
N GLY A 422 3.44 -6.02 29.56
CA GLY A 422 3.11 -7.44 29.52
C GLY A 422 1.99 -7.86 30.49
N TYR A 423 1.12 -6.94 30.88
CA TYR A 423 -0.04 -7.27 31.71
C TYR A 423 -1.01 -8.20 30.96
N LYS A 424 -1.61 -9.17 31.66
CA LYS A 424 -2.64 -10.04 31.09
C LYS A 424 -3.77 -10.35 32.06
N MET A 425 -5.00 -10.12 31.61
CA MET A 425 -6.23 -10.55 32.28
C MET A 425 -7.00 -11.50 31.36
N LEU A 426 -6.62 -12.78 31.41
CA LEU A 426 -6.96 -13.83 30.43
C LEU A 426 -6.33 -13.55 29.05
N GLY A 427 -6.06 -14.59 28.26
CA GLY A 427 -5.33 -14.46 26.99
C GLY A 427 -3.80 -14.48 27.14
N SER A 428 -3.10 -14.09 26.07
CA SER A 428 -1.64 -14.12 25.96
C SER A 428 -1.06 -12.71 25.81
N SER A 429 0.16 -12.54 26.30
CA SER A 429 0.88 -11.26 26.35
C SER A 429 2.38 -11.52 26.30
N PHE A 430 3.08 -10.82 25.41
CA PHE A 430 4.49 -11.00 25.08
C PHE A 430 5.18 -9.63 25.07
N PHE A 431 5.69 -9.20 26.23
CA PHE A 431 6.57 -8.02 26.34
C PHE A 431 8.02 -8.50 26.24
N LEU A 432 8.57 -8.49 25.04
CA LEU A 432 9.87 -9.07 24.71
C LEU A 432 10.87 -7.93 24.48
N ASN A 433 11.36 -7.34 25.58
CA ASN A 433 12.31 -6.22 25.51
C ASN A 433 13.80 -6.60 25.69
N ASN A 434 14.08 -7.89 25.94
CA ASN A 434 15.41 -8.45 26.16
C ASN A 434 15.35 -9.95 25.82
N PHE A 435 15.68 -10.34 24.59
CA PHE A 435 15.63 -11.74 24.14
C PHE A 435 16.70 -12.05 23.08
N ASP A 436 17.00 -13.33 22.90
CA ASP A 436 17.83 -13.82 21.80
C ASP A 436 16.93 -14.56 20.79
N PHE A 437 17.10 -14.29 19.50
CA PHE A 437 16.29 -14.89 18.43
C PHE A 437 16.50 -16.40 18.31
N GLU A 438 17.64 -16.93 18.76
CA GLU A 438 17.92 -18.37 18.71
C GLU A 438 17.09 -19.22 19.70
N ASP A 439 16.66 -18.65 20.84
CA ASP A 439 16.02 -19.38 21.96
C ASP A 439 14.53 -18.99 22.21
N SER A 440 13.97 -18.05 21.46
CA SER A 440 12.65 -17.45 21.73
C SER A 440 11.46 -18.23 21.13
N TYR A 441 10.96 -19.23 21.87
CA TYR A 441 9.75 -19.98 21.53
C TYR A 441 8.49 -19.10 21.38
N GLU A 442 8.44 -17.99 22.12
CA GLU A 442 7.38 -16.99 22.11
C GLU A 442 7.14 -16.40 20.71
N ILE A 443 8.21 -16.16 19.93
CA ILE A 443 8.10 -15.64 18.56
C ILE A 443 7.40 -16.67 17.65
N ILE A 444 7.70 -17.97 17.81
CA ILE A 444 7.03 -19.04 17.08
C ILE A 444 5.54 -19.07 17.42
N GLU A 445 5.20 -18.91 18.71
CA GLU A 445 3.81 -18.88 19.17
C GLU A 445 3.03 -17.71 18.54
N ILE A 446 3.62 -16.51 18.53
CA ILE A 446 3.05 -15.30 17.90
C ILE A 446 2.84 -15.51 16.39
N LEU A 447 3.83 -16.09 15.69
CA LEU A 447 3.72 -16.39 14.27
C LEU A 447 2.66 -17.46 13.96
N ASP A 448 2.53 -18.51 14.78
CA ASP A 448 1.50 -19.54 14.62
C ASP A 448 0.09 -18.99 14.91
N TYR A 449 -0.06 -18.08 15.89
CA TYR A 449 -1.31 -17.36 16.11
C TYR A 449 -1.67 -16.46 14.93
N LEU A 450 -0.74 -15.63 14.44
CA LEU A 450 -0.96 -14.76 13.27
C LEU A 450 -1.38 -15.58 12.04
N ASN A 451 -0.60 -16.61 11.72
CA ASN A 451 -0.83 -17.54 10.62
C ASN A 451 -2.14 -18.33 10.74
N THR A 452 -2.63 -18.56 11.96
CA THR A 452 -3.94 -19.18 12.20
C THR A 452 -5.07 -18.17 11.96
N ASN A 453 -5.06 -17.03 12.65
CA ASN A 453 -6.11 -16.01 12.55
C ASN A 453 -6.26 -15.48 11.11
N LEU A 454 -5.15 -15.21 10.40
CA LEU A 454 -5.20 -14.71 9.02
C LEU A 454 -5.96 -15.65 8.06
N ARG A 455 -5.84 -16.98 8.24
CA ARG A 455 -6.55 -17.98 7.41
C ARG A 455 -8.05 -18.08 7.71
N GLU A 456 -8.48 -17.47 8.80
CA GLU A 456 -9.88 -17.45 9.23
C GLU A 456 -10.56 -16.10 8.93
N ILE A 457 -9.77 -15.10 8.52
CA ILE A 457 -10.23 -13.78 8.07
C ILE A 457 -10.21 -13.69 6.55
N LEU A 458 -9.14 -14.15 5.91
CA LEU A 458 -9.01 -14.11 4.45
C LEU A 458 -9.72 -15.30 3.79
N PRO A 459 -10.42 -15.07 2.65
CA PRO A 459 -11.26 -16.07 1.97
C PRO A 459 -10.49 -17.27 1.37
#